data_AF-A0A212CHK6-F1
#
_entry.id   AF-A0A212CHK6-F1
#
_cell.length_a   1.000
_cell.length_b   1.000
_cell.length_c   1.000
_cell.angle_alpha   90.00
_cell.angle_beta   90.00
_cell.angle_gamma   90.00
#
_symmetry.space_group_name_H-M   'P 1'
#
loop_
_entity.id
_entity.type
_entity.pdbx_description
1 polymer ?
#
loop_
_entity_poly.entity_id
_entity_poly.type
_entity_poly.pdbx_seq_one_letter_code
_entity_poly.pdbx_strand_id
1 'polypeptide(L)'
;MKIMVVKDIEREDTEFICKTIGTKPAVHVDQFTADMLGSAELAEEVSLNGSGKLIKITGCANAGKTVTIVVRGSNKLLIEEAERSVHDALCVILCLVKKRALIAGGGAPEIELALLLTEYSRTLSGMESYCIRAFCRCYGSHSIYTS
;
A
#
# COMPACT_ATOMS: atom_id res chain seq x y z
N MET A 1 1.10 -32.34 22.29
CA MET A 1 0.80 -31.40 21.19
C MET A 1 0.62 -30.02 21.80
N LYS A 2 1.44 -29.03 21.42
CA LYS A 2 1.22 -27.64 21.86
C LYS A 2 0.36 -26.96 20.79
N ILE A 3 -0.85 -26.54 21.17
CA ILE A 3 -1.78 -25.84 20.28
C ILE A 3 -1.79 -24.38 20.70
N MET A 4 -1.44 -23.48 19.78
CA MET A 4 -1.54 -22.04 20.00
C MET A 4 -2.97 -21.61 19.69
N VAL A 5 -3.60 -20.89 20.62
CA VAL A 5 -4.97 -20.38 20.47
C VAL A 5 -4.95 -18.88 20.69
N VAL A 6 -5.38 -18.13 19.69
CA VAL A 6 -5.58 -16.68 19.76
C VAL A 6 -7.08 -16.42 19.73
N LYS A 7 -7.56 -15.63 20.67
CA LYS A 7 -8.97 -15.25 20.76
C LYS A 7 -9.13 -13.82 20.25
N ASP A 8 -10.32 -13.50 19.76
CA ASP A 8 -10.71 -12.14 19.34
C ASP A 8 -9.76 -11.54 18.28
N ILE A 9 -9.53 -12.27 17.19
CA ILE A 9 -8.78 -11.78 16.03
C ILE A 9 -9.67 -10.86 15.20
N GLU A 10 -9.10 -9.76 14.71
CA GLU A 10 -9.81 -8.86 13.80
C GLU A 10 -10.14 -9.56 12.46
N ARG A 11 -11.24 -9.14 11.82
CA ARG A 11 -11.69 -9.79 10.58
C ARG A 11 -10.69 -9.61 9.44
N GLU A 12 -10.07 -8.44 9.36
CA GLU A 12 -9.08 -8.11 8.33
C GLU A 12 -7.83 -9.00 8.46
N ASP A 13 -7.35 -9.19 9.69
CA ASP A 13 -6.24 -10.11 10.00
C ASP A 13 -6.56 -11.55 9.63
N THR A 14 -7.80 -11.99 9.88
CA THR A 14 -8.22 -13.36 9.55
C THR A 14 -8.12 -13.63 8.05
N GLU A 15 -8.56 -12.68 7.21
CA GLU A 15 -8.42 -12.80 5.77
C GLU A 15 -6.96 -12.78 5.32
N PHE A 16 -6.14 -11.93 5.93
CA PHE A 16 -4.72 -11.83 5.63
C PHE A 16 -3.97 -13.14 5.95
N ILE A 17 -4.26 -13.74 7.11
CA ILE A 17 -3.69 -15.03 7.53
C ILE A 17 -4.13 -16.14 6.58
N CYS A 18 -5.42 -16.19 6.21
CA CYS A 18 -5.94 -17.18 5.27
C CYS A 18 -5.24 -17.11 3.91
N LYS A 19 -5.02 -15.89 3.38
CA LYS A 19 -4.31 -15.67 2.11
C LYS A 19 -2.81 -16.04 2.20
N THR A 20 -2.18 -15.75 3.35
CA THR A 20 -0.75 -15.97 3.56
C THR A 20 -0.39 -17.44 3.76
N ILE A 21 -1.15 -18.16 4.60
CA ILE A 21 -0.90 -19.57 4.93
C ILE A 21 -1.62 -20.51 3.93
N GLY A 22 -2.67 -20.03 3.27
CA GLY A 22 -3.51 -20.84 2.37
C GLY A 22 -4.58 -21.64 3.12
N THR A 23 -4.94 -21.23 4.34
CA THR A 23 -6.01 -21.87 5.12
C THR A 23 -7.39 -21.40 4.66
N LYS A 24 -8.42 -22.21 4.89
CA LYS A 24 -9.83 -21.79 4.74
C LYS A 24 -10.46 -21.60 6.12
N PRO A 25 -11.16 -20.49 6.36
CA PRO A 25 -11.83 -20.27 7.64
C PRO A 25 -12.97 -21.28 7.81
N ALA A 26 -13.00 -21.99 8.94
CA ALA A 26 -14.05 -22.92 9.32
C ALA A 26 -14.80 -22.40 10.54
N VAL A 27 -16.13 -22.38 10.49
CA VAL A 27 -16.99 -21.88 11.58
C VAL A 27 -17.28 -22.97 12.61
N HIS A 28 -17.36 -24.22 12.14
CA HIS A 28 -17.66 -25.39 12.97
C HIS A 28 -16.52 -26.40 12.95
N VAL A 29 -16.30 -27.03 14.11
CA VAL A 29 -15.29 -28.09 14.29
C VAL A 29 -15.51 -29.31 13.40
N ASP A 30 -16.75 -29.60 13.02
CA ASP A 30 -17.08 -30.73 12.15
C ASP A 30 -16.73 -30.51 10.67
N GLN A 31 -16.48 -29.25 10.27
CA GLN A 31 -16.08 -28.91 8.89
C GLN A 31 -14.56 -28.99 8.69
N PHE A 32 -13.79 -29.32 9.74
CA PHE A 32 -12.34 -29.44 9.65
C PHE A 32 -11.96 -30.63 8.76
N THR A 33 -11.52 -30.31 7.55
CA THR A 33 -10.87 -31.28 6.65
C THR A 33 -9.38 -30.98 6.59
N ALA A 34 -8.57 -32.00 6.32
CA ALA A 34 -7.11 -31.85 6.20
C ALA A 34 -6.72 -30.82 5.12
N ASP A 35 -7.55 -30.67 4.08
CA ASP A 35 -7.36 -29.71 2.99
C ASP A 35 -7.60 -28.24 3.38
N MET A 36 -8.20 -27.98 4.54
CA MET A 36 -8.41 -26.62 5.05
C MET A 36 -7.24 -26.12 5.91
N LEU A 37 -6.34 -27.03 6.30
CA LEU A 37 -5.14 -26.69 7.07
C LEU A 37 -4.07 -26.16 6.12
N GLY A 38 -3.48 -25.03 6.49
CA GLY A 38 -2.38 -24.42 5.76
C GLY A 38 -1.03 -24.88 6.29
N SER A 39 0.02 -24.59 5.51
CA SER A 39 1.39 -24.98 5.86
C SER A 39 2.15 -23.82 6.48
N ALA A 40 2.78 -24.08 7.63
CA ALA A 40 3.76 -23.19 8.27
C ALA A 40 4.88 -24.03 8.88
N GLU A 41 6.12 -23.59 8.74
CA GLU A 41 7.30 -24.30 9.24
C GLU A 41 7.53 -24.03 10.73
N LEU A 42 7.32 -22.78 11.14
CA LEU A 42 7.60 -22.32 12.50
C LEU A 42 6.56 -21.30 12.94
N ALA A 43 5.99 -21.51 14.13
CA ALA A 43 5.09 -20.58 14.79
C ALA A 43 5.59 -20.33 16.21
N GLU A 44 6.08 -19.12 16.46
CA GLU A 44 6.70 -18.73 17.72
C GLU A 44 6.02 -17.49 18.30
N GLU A 45 5.77 -17.51 19.60
CA GLU A 45 5.38 -16.33 20.35
C GLU A 45 6.64 -15.59 20.81
N VAL A 46 6.97 -14.50 20.12
CA VAL A 46 8.09 -13.64 20.45
C VAL A 46 7.62 -12.57 21.43
N SER A 47 8.12 -12.64 22.65
CA SER A 47 7.94 -11.56 23.62
C SER A 47 8.96 -10.47 23.31
N LEU A 48 8.48 -9.30 22.92
CA LEU A 48 9.32 -8.15 22.60
C LEU A 48 9.55 -7.36 23.88
N ASN A 49 10.81 -7.08 24.20
CA ASN A 49 11.24 -6.36 25.40
C ASN A 49 10.44 -5.05 25.59
N GLY A 50 9.46 -5.05 26.49
CA GLY A 50 8.82 -3.84 27.02
C GLY A 50 7.32 -3.66 26.78
N SER A 51 6.67 -4.29 25.77
CA SER A 51 5.28 -3.91 25.48
C SER A 51 4.45 -4.83 24.56
N GLY A 52 4.81 -6.11 24.35
CA GLY A 52 3.89 -6.99 23.62
C GLY A 52 4.39 -8.39 23.32
N LYS A 53 3.43 -9.29 23.16
CA LYS A 53 3.60 -10.64 22.59
C LYS A 53 3.24 -10.55 21.11
N LEU A 54 4.15 -10.95 20.24
CA LEU A 54 3.93 -11.06 18.81
C LEU A 54 3.94 -12.53 18.41
N ILE A 55 3.04 -12.94 17.53
CA ILE A 55 3.08 -14.28 16.96
C ILE A 55 3.77 -14.18 15.60
N LYS A 56 4.92 -14.84 15.49
CA LYS A 56 5.70 -14.92 14.25
C LYS A 56 5.46 -16.27 13.61
N ILE A 57 4.91 -16.25 12.40
CA ILE A 57 4.71 -17.45 11.57
C ILE A 57 5.66 -17.35 10.38
N THR A 58 6.55 -18.32 10.23
CA THR A 58 7.50 -18.41 9.11
C THR A 58 7.39 -19.75 8.38
N GLY A 59 7.82 -19.75 7.11
CA GLY A 59 7.72 -20.93 6.23
C GLY A 59 6.31 -21.18 5.69
N CYS A 60 5.59 -20.11 5.35
CA CYS A 60 4.27 -20.18 4.74
C CYS A 60 4.36 -20.50 3.23
N ALA A 61 3.36 -21.21 2.70
CA ALA A 61 3.31 -21.63 1.29
C ALA A 61 3.41 -20.45 0.29
N ASN A 62 2.91 -19.25 0.67
CA ASN A 62 2.87 -18.06 -0.19
C ASN A 62 3.89 -16.95 0.22
N ALA A 63 5.09 -17.33 0.65
CA ALA A 63 6.10 -16.37 1.16
C ALA A 63 6.47 -15.20 0.20
N GLY A 64 6.14 -15.27 -1.09
CA GLY A 64 6.48 -14.23 -2.08
C GLY A 64 5.40 -13.18 -2.38
N LYS A 65 4.16 -13.33 -1.90
CA LYS A 65 3.05 -12.41 -2.24
C LYS A 65 2.64 -11.48 -1.10
N THR A 66 2.88 -11.89 0.14
CA THR A 66 2.44 -11.20 1.34
C THR A 66 3.64 -10.96 2.23
N VAL A 67 3.92 -9.69 2.53
CA VAL A 67 5.01 -9.26 3.41
C VAL A 67 4.39 -8.52 4.58
N THR A 68 4.78 -8.89 5.80
CA THR A 68 4.34 -8.21 7.04
C THR A 68 5.51 -7.42 7.60
N ILE A 69 5.30 -6.12 7.81
CA ILE A 69 6.28 -5.21 8.42
C ILE A 69 5.78 -4.87 9.83
N VAL A 70 6.60 -5.15 10.84
CA VAL A 70 6.28 -4.85 12.23
C VAL A 70 6.86 -3.50 12.61
N VAL A 71 6.01 -2.48 12.70
CA VAL A 71 6.39 -1.12 13.14
C VAL A 71 6.35 -1.06 14.67
N ARG A 72 7.41 -0.53 15.28
CA ARG A 72 7.51 -0.37 16.74
C ARG A 72 7.94 1.06 17.06
N GLY A 73 7.33 1.64 18.09
CA GLY A 73 7.66 2.96 18.58
C GLY A 73 7.22 3.15 20.01
N SER A 74 7.83 4.11 20.71
CA SER A 74 7.49 4.43 22.10
C SER A 74 6.21 5.28 22.22
N ASN A 75 5.78 5.90 21.13
CA ASN A 75 4.62 6.79 21.07
C ASN A 75 3.70 6.38 19.92
N LYS A 76 2.38 6.35 20.16
CA LYS A 76 1.36 6.04 19.15
C LYS A 76 1.44 6.95 17.93
N LEU A 77 1.64 8.25 18.14
CA LEU A 77 1.77 9.23 17.04
C LEU A 77 2.94 8.91 16.11
N LEU A 78 4.05 8.39 16.65
CA LEU A 78 5.20 7.99 15.84
C LEU A 78 4.94 6.69 15.07
N ILE A 79 4.14 5.78 15.62
CA ILE A 79 3.77 4.53 14.95
C ILE A 79 2.85 4.84 13.77
N GLU A 80 1.83 5.68 13.98
CA GLU A 80 0.89 6.10 12.92
C GLU A 80 1.62 6.84 11.78
N GLU A 81 2.55 7.74 12.13
CA GLU A 81 3.35 8.45 11.11
C GLU A 81 4.31 7.51 10.36
N ALA A 82 4.92 6.54 11.05
CA ALA A 82 5.77 5.55 10.41
C ALA A 82 4.99 4.61 9.49
N GLU A 83 3.78 4.19 9.88
CA GLU A 83 2.88 3.41 9.03
C GLU A 83 2.51 4.19 7.76
N ARG A 84 2.13 5.46 7.92
CA ARG A 84 1.80 6.34 6.79
C ARG A 84 2.98 6.54 5.85
N SER A 85 4.17 6.79 6.39
CA SER A 85 5.39 6.98 5.61
C SER A 85 5.77 5.72 4.81
N VAL A 86 5.65 4.54 5.42
CA VAL A 86 5.88 3.26 4.73
C VAL A 86 4.82 3.02 3.65
N HIS A 87 3.55 3.33 3.93
CA HIS A 87 2.48 3.21 2.95
C HIS A 87 2.74 4.09 1.71
N ASP A 88 3.13 5.35 1.93
CA ASP A 88 3.45 6.28 0.85
C ASP A 88 4.67 5.80 0.04
N ALA A 89 5.72 5.32 0.71
CA ALA A 89 6.89 4.77 0.05
C ALA A 89 6.54 3.55 -0.84
N LEU A 90 5.71 2.64 -0.34
CA LEU A 90 5.24 1.48 -1.10
C LEU A 90 4.38 1.90 -2.30
N CYS A 91 3.53 2.92 -2.15
CA CYS A 91 2.75 3.49 -3.24
C CYS A 91 3.65 4.08 -4.35
N VAL A 92 4.71 4.80 -3.98
CA VAL A 92 5.69 5.35 -4.94
C VAL A 92 6.44 4.23 -5.67
N ILE A 93 6.90 3.22 -4.94
CA ILE A 93 7.56 2.04 -5.54
C ILE A 93 6.60 1.32 -6.49
N LEU A 94 5.33 1.16 -6.10
CA LEU A 94 4.31 0.55 -6.95
C LEU A 94 4.08 1.34 -8.24
N CYS A 95 4.04 2.68 -8.16
CA CYS A 95 3.96 3.54 -9.34
C CYS A 95 5.15 3.32 -10.29
N LEU A 96 6.36 3.16 -9.76
CA LEU A 96 7.57 2.89 -10.54
C LEU A 96 7.59 1.50 -11.17
N VAL A 97 7.06 0.49 -10.46
CA VAL A 97 6.92 -0.87 -10.99
C VAL A 97 5.90 -0.91 -12.14
N LYS A 98 4.78 -0.19 -12.00
CA LYS A 98 3.73 -0.09 -13.04
C LYS A 98 4.20 0.72 -14.25
N LYS A 99 4.83 1.88 -14.02
CA LYS A 99 5.35 2.76 -15.07
C LYS A 99 6.79 3.13 -14.73
N ARG A 100 7.74 2.60 -15.50
CA ARG A 100 9.18 2.83 -15.32
C ARG A 100 9.61 4.19 -15.88
N ALA A 101 9.06 5.27 -15.35
CA ALA A 101 9.43 6.64 -15.70
C ALA A 101 9.38 7.54 -14.46
N LEU A 102 10.35 8.45 -14.36
CA LEU A 102 10.41 9.48 -13.34
C LEU A 102 10.29 10.84 -14.03
N ILE A 103 9.53 11.75 -13.41
CA ILE A 103 9.40 13.15 -13.83
C ILE A 103 9.88 14.05 -12.70
N ALA A 104 10.28 15.27 -13.05
CA ALA A 104 10.57 16.29 -12.04
C ALA A 104 9.31 16.57 -11.21
N GLY A 105 9.47 16.81 -9.91
CA GLY A 105 8.39 17.21 -9.02
C GLY A 105 8.15 18.73 -9.02
N GLY A 106 7.41 19.23 -8.01
CA GLY A 106 7.26 20.67 -7.77
C GLY A 106 6.57 21.44 -8.89
N GLY A 107 5.61 20.81 -9.59
CA GLY A 107 4.86 21.43 -10.69
C GLY A 107 5.66 21.69 -11.97
N ALA A 108 6.96 21.36 -12.02
CA ALA A 108 7.78 21.45 -13.24
C ALA A 108 7.13 20.79 -14.48
N PRO A 109 6.59 19.55 -14.41
CA PRO A 109 5.93 18.93 -15.57
C PRO A 109 4.62 19.62 -15.95
N GLU A 110 3.94 20.29 -15.01
CA GLU A 110 2.69 21.01 -15.26
C GLU A 110 2.96 22.32 -16.01
N ILE A 111 4.05 23.02 -15.66
CA ILE A 111 4.50 24.23 -16.36
C ILE A 111 4.91 23.90 -17.79
N GLU A 112 5.72 22.85 -17.97
CA GLU A 112 6.14 22.40 -19.30
C GLU A 112 4.92 21.99 -20.16
N LEU A 113 3.97 21.27 -19.57
CA LEU A 113 2.73 20.91 -20.24
C LEU A 113 1.91 22.15 -20.62
N ALA A 114 1.83 23.15 -19.74
CA ALA A 114 1.10 24.40 -20.01
C ALA A 114 1.73 25.18 -21.17
N LEU A 115 3.05 25.20 -21.30
CA LEU A 115 3.76 25.82 -22.43
C LEU A 115 3.44 25.09 -23.74
N LEU A 116 3.63 23.77 -23.77
CA LEU A 116 3.38 22.94 -24.95
C LEU A 116 1.92 23.01 -25.41
N LEU A 117 0.97 22.93 -24.48
CA LEU A 117 -0.45 23.05 -24.79
C LEU A 117 -0.82 24.45 -25.26
N THR A 118 -0.14 25.50 -24.78
CA THR A 118 -0.35 26.87 -25.25
C THR A 118 0.10 27.02 -26.70
N GLU A 119 1.23 26.44 -27.08
CA GLU A 119 1.68 26.42 -28.47
C GLU A 119 0.71 25.61 -29.35
N TYR A 120 0.29 24.43 -28.87
CA TYR A 120 -0.70 23.61 -29.55
C TYR A 120 -2.03 24.37 -29.78
N SER A 121 -2.49 25.13 -28.78
CA SER A 121 -3.71 25.94 -28.90
C SER A 121 -3.64 26.97 -30.04
N ARG A 122 -2.43 27.46 -30.39
CA ARG A 122 -2.24 28.43 -31.50
C ARG A 122 -2.34 27.77 -32.87
N THR A 123 -2.09 26.47 -32.97
CA THR A 123 -2.22 25.71 -34.23
C THR A 123 -3.67 25.33 -34.53
N LEU A 124 -4.52 25.28 -33.51
CA LEU A 124 -5.94 24.97 -33.63
C LEU A 124 -6.74 26.23 -33.97
N SER A 125 -7.74 26.06 -34.83
CA SER A 125 -8.69 27.11 -35.19
C SER A 125 -10.07 26.79 -34.61
N GLY A 126 -10.82 27.82 -34.21
CA GLY A 126 -12.17 27.68 -33.65
C GLY A 126 -12.25 27.73 -32.12
N MET A 127 -13.39 27.28 -31.57
CA MET A 127 -13.69 27.36 -30.13
C MET A 127 -12.76 26.49 -29.27
N GLU A 128 -12.24 25.39 -29.82
CA GLU A 128 -11.37 24.46 -29.10
C GLU A 128 -10.06 25.13 -28.64
N SER A 129 -9.55 26.08 -29.42
CA SER A 129 -8.36 26.87 -29.06
C SER A 129 -8.56 27.65 -27.74
N TYR A 130 -9.74 28.22 -27.53
CA TYR A 130 -10.07 28.95 -26.31
C TYR A 130 -10.20 28.01 -25.10
N CYS A 131 -10.85 26.87 -25.27
CA CYS A 131 -10.98 25.86 -24.22
C CYS A 131 -9.61 25.32 -23.78
N ILE A 132 -8.75 24.97 -24.74
CA ILE A 132 -7.39 24.47 -24.44
C ILE A 132 -6.56 25.56 -23.76
N ARG A 133 -6.64 26.81 -24.22
CA ARG A 133 -5.91 27.91 -23.57
C ARG A 133 -6.39 28.16 -22.13
N ALA A 134 -7.69 28.05 -21.86
CA ALA A 134 -8.21 28.12 -20.50
C ALA A 134 -7.70 26.95 -19.64
N PHE A 135 -7.62 25.74 -20.22
CA PHE A 135 -7.08 24.56 -19.55
C PHE A 135 -5.57 24.69 -19.24
N CYS A 136 -4.75 25.22 -20.17
CA CYS A 136 -3.33 25.53 -19.92
C CYS A 136 -3.14 26.43 -18.71
N ARG A 137 -3.98 27.46 -18.60
CA ARG A 137 -3.89 28.45 -17.52
C ARG A 137 -4.19 27.83 -16.16
N CYS A 138 -5.07 26.83 -16.11
CA CYS A 138 -5.37 26.08 -14.89
C CYS A 138 -4.12 25.34 -14.36
N TYR A 139 -3.37 24.64 -15.23
CA TYR A 139 -2.13 23.98 -14.84
C TYR A 139 -1.06 24.94 -14.32
N GLY A 140 -0.89 26.08 -15.00
CA GLY A 140 0.07 27.10 -14.55
C GLY A 140 -0.29 27.68 -13.19
N SER A 141 -1.58 27.91 -12.91
CA SER A 141 -2.02 28.36 -11.59
C SER A 141 -1.84 27.27 -10.53
N HIS A 142 -2.14 26.01 -10.84
CA HIS A 142 -1.98 24.92 -9.87
C HIS A 142 -0.55 24.84 -9.34
N SER A 143 0.43 24.80 -10.24
CA SER A 143 1.86 24.77 -9.87
C SER A 143 2.28 25.94 -8.98
N ILE A 144 1.73 27.15 -9.16
CA ILE A 144 2.06 28.33 -8.34
C ILE A 144 1.45 28.24 -6.93
N TYR A 145 0.26 27.66 -6.79
CA TYR A 145 -0.44 27.59 -5.51
C TYR A 145 -0.10 26.35 -4.67
N THR A 146 0.47 25.31 -5.28
CA THR A 146 0.87 24.06 -4.60
C THR A 146 2.37 23.94 -4.34
N SER A 147 3.16 24.98 -4.69
CA SER A 147 4.59 25.07 -4.36
C SER A 147 4.83 25.74 -3.01
#